data_AF-A0A7X6VYP0-F1
#
_entry.id   AF-A0A7X6VYP0-F1
#
_cell.length_a   1.000
_cell.length_b   1.000
_cell.length_c   1.000
_cell.angle_alpha   90.00
_cell.angle_beta   90.00
_cell.angle_gamma   90.00
#
_symmetry.space_group_name_H-M   'P 1'
#
loop_
_entity.id
_entity.type
_entity.pdbx_description
1 polymer ?
#
loop_
_entity_poly.entity_id
_entity_poly.type
_entity_poly.pdbx_seq_one_letter_code
_entity_poly.pdbx_strand_id
1 'polypeptide(L)'
;SQVHIVESVKKAVNIPVSVKMSLFYTNPLNFIKKIDEAGADGFVLFNRFFNPDVNIDDKEFNYPWTFSNPKDHLIALRFTGLLAGNVNGSICAGRGVYTAKDVIKLILAGADAVQVVSTVYKNKPAVISEILMDLSNWMDENEFNSFDDFRGKLARHNLKDPFVYQRGMYVDILMNAEEIFKKYPTI
;
A
#
# COMPACT_ATOMS: atom_id res chain seq x y z
N SER A 1 8.58 -22.27 9.20
CA SER A 1 7.62 -21.46 8.42
C SER A 1 8.11 -20.01 8.40
N GLN A 2 7.54 -19.13 7.57
CA GLN A 2 7.90 -17.69 7.61
C GLN A 2 7.64 -17.06 9.00
N VAL A 3 6.63 -17.54 9.72
CA VAL A 3 6.34 -17.15 11.11
C VAL A 3 7.51 -17.49 12.04
N HIS A 4 8.01 -18.73 12.02
CA HIS A 4 9.16 -19.13 12.85
C HIS A 4 10.44 -18.34 12.53
N ILE A 5 10.59 -17.88 11.28
CA ILE A 5 11.73 -17.03 10.90
C ILE A 5 11.62 -15.68 11.62
N VAL A 6 10.43 -15.06 11.63
CA VAL A 6 10.20 -13.80 12.35
C VAL A 6 10.46 -13.96 13.84
N GLU A 7 9.94 -15.02 14.47
CA GLU A 7 10.19 -15.29 15.89
C GLU A 7 11.68 -15.46 16.19
N SER A 8 12.41 -16.18 15.33
CA SER A 8 13.85 -16.41 15.50
C SER A 8 14.64 -15.12 15.36
N VAL A 9 14.29 -14.26 14.40
CA VAL A 9 14.92 -12.95 14.21
C VAL A 9 14.61 -12.04 15.40
N LYS A 10 13.36 -11.96 15.85
CA LYS A 10 12.95 -11.15 17.00
C LYS A 10 13.60 -11.58 18.31
N LYS A 11 13.95 -12.85 18.47
CA LYS A 11 14.75 -13.34 19.61
C LYS A 11 16.22 -12.95 19.51
N ALA A 12 16.75 -12.79 18.30
CA ALA A 12 18.15 -12.53 18.05
C ALA A 12 18.50 -11.03 18.09
N VAL A 13 17.53 -10.12 17.92
CA VAL A 13 17.76 -8.68 17.83
C VAL A 13 16.83 -7.88 18.74
N ASN A 14 17.34 -6.77 19.29
CA ASN A 14 16.57 -5.84 20.13
C ASN A 14 16.03 -4.62 19.37
N ILE A 15 16.36 -4.49 18.09
CA ILE A 15 15.85 -3.40 17.22
C ILE A 15 14.50 -3.77 16.60
N PRO A 16 13.69 -2.78 16.17
CA PRO A 16 12.46 -3.05 15.45
C PRO A 16 12.72 -3.83 14.15
N VAL A 17 11.84 -4.78 13.84
CA VAL A 17 11.90 -5.65 12.66
C VAL A 17 10.62 -5.51 11.86
N SER A 18 10.74 -4.96 10.65
CA SER A 18 9.63 -4.94 9.68
C SER A 18 9.70 -6.13 8.72
N VAL A 19 8.54 -6.66 8.31
CA VAL A 19 8.45 -7.76 7.34
C VAL A 19 7.87 -7.26 6.02
N LYS A 20 8.58 -7.50 4.90
CA LYS A 20 8.13 -7.12 3.56
C LYS A 20 7.28 -8.23 2.94
N MET A 21 6.00 -7.94 2.79
CA MET A 21 4.98 -8.94 2.49
C MET A 21 4.81 -9.15 0.98
N SER A 22 4.62 -10.40 0.57
CA SER A 22 4.05 -10.76 -0.73
C SER A 22 2.52 -10.63 -0.71
N LEU A 23 1.89 -10.48 -1.88
CA LEU A 23 0.44 -10.56 -2.01
C LEU A 23 -0.07 -12.00 -2.18
N PHE A 24 0.80 -12.96 -2.53
CA PHE A 24 0.44 -14.32 -2.95
C PHE A 24 0.28 -15.29 -1.77
N TYR A 25 -0.60 -14.95 -0.82
CA TYR A 25 -1.03 -15.86 0.24
C TYR A 25 -2.52 -16.18 0.07
N THR A 26 -2.92 -17.40 0.45
CA THR A 26 -4.35 -17.80 0.41
C THR A 26 -5.25 -16.85 1.19
N ASN A 27 -4.76 -16.36 2.34
CA ASN A 27 -5.41 -15.32 3.12
C ASN A 27 -4.33 -14.35 3.66
N PRO A 28 -4.04 -13.25 2.96
CA PRO A 28 -2.98 -12.33 3.36
C PRO A 28 -3.24 -11.65 4.71
N LEU A 29 -4.49 -11.33 5.05
CA LEU A 29 -4.84 -10.71 6.34
C LEU A 29 -4.55 -11.67 7.51
N ASN A 30 -4.98 -12.92 7.39
CA ASN A 30 -4.71 -13.94 8.41
C ASN A 30 -3.20 -14.21 8.53
N PHE A 31 -2.48 -14.19 7.42
CA PHE A 31 -1.04 -14.38 7.44
C PHE A 31 -0.33 -13.19 8.13
N ILE A 32 -0.71 -11.95 7.80
CA ILE A 32 -0.20 -10.75 8.48
C ILE A 32 -0.47 -10.80 9.98
N LYS A 33 -1.69 -11.19 10.39
CA LYS A 33 -2.02 -11.37 11.81
C LYS A 33 -1.05 -12.33 12.52
N LYS A 34 -0.72 -13.47 11.91
CA LYS A 34 0.26 -14.43 12.47
C LYS A 34 1.68 -13.86 12.56
N ILE A 35 2.05 -12.98 11.63
CA ILE A 35 3.35 -12.30 11.66
C ILE A 35 3.37 -11.22 12.75
N ASP A 36 2.26 -10.52 12.98
CA ASP A 36 2.06 -9.60 14.11
C ASP A 36 2.18 -10.33 15.45
N GLU A 37 1.50 -11.47 15.59
CA GLU A 37 1.58 -12.35 16.77
C GLU A 37 2.99 -12.91 17.02
N ALA A 38 3.80 -13.06 15.97
CA ALA A 38 5.20 -13.44 16.07
C ALA A 38 6.14 -12.29 16.49
N GLY A 39 5.61 -11.08 16.66
CA GLY A 39 6.31 -9.91 17.19
C GLY A 39 6.93 -8.99 16.14
N ALA A 40 6.47 -9.01 14.88
CA ALA A 40 6.91 -8.02 13.90
C ALA A 40 6.47 -6.60 14.30
N ASP A 41 7.36 -5.62 14.19
CA ASP A 41 7.10 -4.22 14.55
C ASP A 41 6.57 -3.40 13.37
N GLY A 42 6.56 -3.97 12.16
CA GLY A 42 5.94 -3.34 11.01
C GLY A 42 5.82 -4.21 9.77
N PHE A 43 5.02 -3.74 8.82
CA PHE A 43 4.62 -4.46 7.62
C PHE A 43 4.84 -3.58 6.39
N VAL A 44 5.57 -4.09 5.40
CA VAL A 44 5.79 -3.39 4.13
C VAL A 44 4.93 -4.03 3.04
N LEU A 45 3.96 -3.29 2.50
CA LEU A 45 2.91 -3.77 1.59
C LEU A 45 3.04 -3.15 0.19
N PHE A 46 3.16 -3.91 -0.90
CA PHE A 46 3.56 -5.32 -1.03
C PHE A 46 4.76 -5.39 -1.97
N ASN A 47 5.55 -6.46 -1.87
CA ASN A 47 6.59 -6.74 -2.84
C ASN A 47 5.99 -7.03 -4.24
N ARG A 48 6.78 -6.74 -5.28
CA ARG A 48 6.52 -7.15 -6.66
C ARG A 48 7.62 -8.13 -7.08
N PHE A 49 7.24 -9.27 -7.64
CA PHE A 49 8.21 -10.23 -8.16
C PHE A 49 8.70 -9.77 -9.52
N PHE A 50 9.96 -10.11 -9.80
CA PHE A 50 10.45 -10.15 -11.17
C PHE A 50 9.81 -11.36 -11.83
N ASN A 51 9.02 -11.09 -12.87
CA ASN A 51 8.46 -12.16 -13.68
C ASN A 51 9.46 -12.47 -14.80
N PRO A 52 9.73 -13.76 -15.08
CA PRO A 52 10.34 -14.11 -16.34
C PRO A 52 9.38 -13.72 -17.47
N ASP A 53 9.94 -13.34 -18.59
CA ASP A 53 9.21 -13.20 -19.85
C ASP A 53 9.91 -14.07 -20.91
N VAL A 54 9.20 -14.40 -21.98
CA VAL A 54 9.67 -15.34 -23.00
C VAL A 54 9.79 -14.58 -24.31
N ASN A 55 11.01 -14.49 -24.82
CA ASN A 55 11.25 -14.05 -26.18
C ASN A 55 10.81 -15.17 -27.14
N ILE A 56 9.75 -14.93 -27.91
CA ILE A 56 9.17 -15.93 -28.82
C ILE A 56 10.01 -16.16 -30.08
N ASP A 57 10.81 -15.17 -30.48
CA ASP A 57 11.65 -15.25 -31.67
C ASP A 57 12.84 -16.17 -31.37
N ASP A 58 13.54 -15.87 -30.27
CA ASP A 58 14.74 -16.59 -29.84
C ASP A 58 14.44 -17.85 -29.01
N LYS A 59 13.21 -17.98 -28.48
CA LYS A 59 12.76 -19.07 -27.59
C LYS A 59 13.56 -19.14 -26.29
N GLU A 60 13.95 -17.98 -25.78
CA GLU A 60 14.72 -17.82 -24.56
C GLU A 60 13.96 -17.01 -23.51
N PHE A 61 14.32 -17.19 -22.24
CA PHE A 61 13.84 -16.31 -21.18
C PHE A 61 14.57 -14.98 -21.23
N ASN A 62 13.83 -13.89 -21.15
CA ASN A 62 14.38 -12.59 -20.78
C ASN A 62 13.84 -12.18 -19.40
N TYR A 63 14.59 -11.31 -18.73
CA TYR A 63 14.25 -10.80 -17.40
C TYR A 63 14.08 -9.29 -17.50
N PRO A 64 12.98 -8.81 -18.10
CA PRO A 64 12.82 -7.39 -18.33
C PRO A 64 12.76 -6.66 -17.00
N TRP A 65 13.60 -5.64 -16.85
CA TRP A 65 13.58 -4.77 -15.68
C TRP A 65 12.33 -3.88 -15.72
N THR A 66 11.20 -4.42 -15.28
CA THR A 66 9.91 -3.72 -15.34
C THR A 66 9.62 -2.98 -14.04
N PHE A 67 9.41 -1.67 -14.16
CA PHE A 67 8.95 -0.85 -13.05
C PHE A 67 7.47 -1.11 -12.72
N SER A 68 7.07 -0.78 -11.49
CA SER A 68 5.65 -0.71 -11.13
C SER A 68 4.94 0.38 -11.92
N ASN A 69 3.68 0.15 -12.29
CA ASN A 69 2.87 1.12 -13.03
C ASN A 69 2.19 2.13 -12.10
N PRO A 70 1.75 3.30 -12.59
CA PRO A 70 0.81 4.13 -11.86
C PRO A 70 -0.42 3.32 -11.44
N LYS A 71 -1.00 3.62 -10.28
CA LYS A 71 -2.15 2.91 -9.67
C LYS A 71 -1.90 1.47 -9.20
N ASP A 72 -0.69 0.92 -9.37
CA ASP A 72 -0.35 -0.37 -8.74
C ASP A 72 -0.49 -0.33 -7.19
N HIS A 73 -0.49 0.86 -6.59
CA HIS A 73 -0.59 1.06 -5.14
C HIS A 73 -2.00 0.83 -4.60
N LEU A 74 -3.02 0.74 -5.46
CA LEU A 74 -4.41 0.57 -5.03
C LEU A 74 -4.63 -0.74 -4.25
N ILE A 75 -3.84 -1.78 -4.54
CA ILE A 75 -3.87 -2.99 -3.73
C ILE A 75 -3.29 -2.76 -2.33
N ALA A 76 -2.17 -2.04 -2.23
CA ALA A 76 -1.58 -1.69 -0.93
C ALA A 76 -2.51 -0.76 -0.14
N LEU A 77 -3.18 0.19 -0.82
CA LEU A 77 -4.19 1.09 -0.25
C LEU A 77 -5.31 0.29 0.44
N ARG A 78 -5.87 -0.70 -0.26
CA ARG A 78 -6.94 -1.54 0.29
C ARG A 78 -6.50 -2.26 1.56
N PHE A 79 -5.35 -2.91 1.53
CA PHE A 79 -4.85 -3.65 2.70
C PHE A 79 -4.43 -2.73 3.84
N THR A 80 -3.87 -1.58 3.54
CA THR A 80 -3.56 -0.54 4.54
C THR A 80 -4.82 -0.15 5.31
N GLY A 81 -5.91 0.18 4.59
CA GLY A 81 -7.20 0.52 5.22
C GLY A 81 -7.82 -0.61 6.05
N LEU A 82 -7.57 -1.86 5.69
CA LEU A 82 -8.04 -3.04 6.45
C LEU A 82 -7.18 -3.32 7.69
N LEU A 83 -5.88 -3.03 7.63
CA LEU A 83 -4.91 -3.34 8.69
C LEU A 83 -4.77 -2.21 9.70
N ALA A 84 -5.01 -0.95 9.31
CA ALA A 84 -4.94 0.19 10.20
C ALA A 84 -5.86 0.01 11.42
N GLY A 85 -5.24 -0.02 12.61
CA GLY A 85 -5.91 -0.29 13.90
C GLY A 85 -6.19 -1.76 14.21
N ASN A 86 -5.82 -2.69 13.32
CA ASN A 86 -6.04 -4.14 13.48
C ASN A 86 -4.73 -4.95 13.58
N VAL A 87 -3.57 -4.28 13.55
CA VAL A 87 -2.24 -4.84 13.81
C VAL A 87 -1.49 -3.92 14.77
N ASN A 88 -0.55 -4.48 15.54
CA ASN A 88 0.27 -3.68 16.45
C ASN A 88 1.43 -2.98 15.73
N GLY A 89 2.02 -3.65 14.73
CA GLY A 89 3.12 -3.09 13.95
C GLY A 89 2.72 -1.96 12.99
N SER A 90 3.66 -1.06 12.69
CA SER A 90 3.46 0.04 11.75
C SER A 90 3.27 -0.45 10.30
N ILE A 91 2.48 0.27 9.51
CA ILE A 91 2.17 -0.07 8.12
C ILE A 91 2.94 0.85 7.17
N CYS A 92 3.82 0.27 6.37
CA CYS A 92 4.47 0.94 5.25
C CYS A 92 3.85 0.48 3.93
N ALA A 93 3.24 1.39 3.17
CA ALA A 93 2.60 1.08 1.91
C ALA A 93 3.44 1.57 0.72
N GLY A 94 3.37 0.90 -0.43
CA GLY A 94 4.11 1.32 -1.62
C GLY A 94 3.56 0.72 -2.91
N ARG A 95 4.48 0.38 -3.83
CA ARG A 95 4.22 -0.25 -5.14
C ARG A 95 3.46 0.69 -6.10
N GLY A 96 4.14 1.38 -7.01
CA GLY A 96 3.46 2.24 -8.00
C GLY A 96 2.96 3.57 -7.45
N VAL A 97 3.70 4.12 -6.49
CA VAL A 97 3.55 5.49 -6.00
C VAL A 97 4.39 6.41 -6.89
N TYR A 98 3.74 7.37 -7.55
CA TYR A 98 4.39 8.28 -8.49
C TYR A 98 4.24 9.75 -8.13
N THR A 99 3.18 10.10 -7.38
CA THR A 99 2.80 11.49 -7.10
C THR A 99 2.46 11.69 -5.62
N ALA A 100 2.41 12.95 -5.18
CA ALA A 100 1.93 13.31 -3.84
C ALA A 100 0.49 12.80 -3.59
N LYS A 101 -0.38 12.85 -4.60
CA LYS A 101 -1.75 12.32 -4.51
C LYS A 101 -1.78 10.82 -4.19
N ASP A 102 -0.81 10.05 -4.66
CA ASP A 102 -0.72 8.62 -4.34
C ASP A 102 -0.28 8.41 -2.89
N VAL A 103 0.68 9.22 -2.41
CA VAL A 103 1.16 9.23 -1.02
C VAL A 103 0.02 9.60 -0.07
N ILE A 104 -0.69 10.70 -0.34
CA ILE A 104 -1.82 11.19 0.45
C ILE A 104 -2.89 10.11 0.62
N LYS A 105 -3.27 9.41 -0.46
CA LYS A 105 -4.25 8.32 -0.39
C LYS A 105 -3.83 7.21 0.56
N LEU A 106 -2.56 6.79 0.50
CA LEU A 106 -2.04 5.73 1.35
C LEU A 106 -2.02 6.15 2.83
N ILE A 107 -1.63 7.39 3.13
CA ILE A 107 -1.63 7.93 4.50
C ILE A 107 -3.08 8.06 5.02
N LEU A 108 -4.00 8.60 4.22
CA LEU A 108 -5.43 8.68 4.56
C LEU A 108 -6.02 7.29 4.88
N ALA A 109 -5.59 6.25 4.17
CA ALA A 109 -6.00 4.87 4.47
C ALA A 109 -5.37 4.31 5.77
N GLY A 110 -4.32 4.93 6.31
CA GLY A 110 -3.69 4.57 7.58
C GLY A 110 -2.26 4.07 7.48
N ALA A 111 -1.54 4.37 6.39
CA ALA A 111 -0.11 4.07 6.33
C ALA A 111 0.67 5.02 7.25
N ASP A 112 1.61 4.46 8.02
CA ASP A 112 2.59 5.21 8.82
C ASP A 112 3.78 5.69 7.97
N ALA A 113 4.05 5.01 6.85
CA ALA A 113 5.09 5.38 5.90
C ALA A 113 4.72 4.98 4.47
N VAL A 114 5.30 5.68 3.49
CA VAL A 114 5.11 5.37 2.06
C VAL A 114 6.44 5.13 1.35
N GLN A 115 6.55 3.99 0.64
CA GLN A 115 7.71 3.63 -0.19
C GLN A 115 7.53 4.07 -1.64
N VAL A 116 8.50 4.86 -2.13
CA VAL A 116 8.52 5.43 -3.47
C VAL A 116 9.79 4.96 -4.19
N VAL A 117 9.65 4.24 -5.31
CA VAL A 117 10.81 3.60 -6.00
C VAL A 117 10.80 3.84 -7.50
N SER A 118 9.79 3.33 -8.22
CA SER A 118 9.78 3.37 -9.70
C SER A 118 9.86 4.80 -10.28
N THR A 119 9.19 5.76 -9.63
CA THR A 119 9.28 7.17 -10.03
C THR A 119 10.66 7.76 -9.77
N VAL A 120 11.38 7.33 -8.73
CA VAL A 120 12.77 7.79 -8.46
C VAL A 120 13.73 7.35 -9.55
N TYR A 121 13.59 6.11 -10.05
CA TYR A 121 14.42 5.65 -11.18
C TYR A 121 14.11 6.43 -12.47
N LYS A 122 12.84 6.74 -12.72
CA LYS A 122 12.39 7.45 -13.94
C LYS A 122 12.69 8.95 -13.90
N ASN A 123 12.47 9.60 -12.76
CA ASN A 123 12.47 11.05 -12.61
C ASN A 123 13.61 11.58 -11.72
N LYS A 124 14.54 10.69 -11.33
CA LYS A 124 15.67 10.96 -10.43
C LYS A 124 15.24 11.24 -8.98
N PRO A 125 16.17 11.22 -8.01
CA PRO A 125 15.83 11.43 -6.59
C PRO A 125 15.13 12.76 -6.27
N ALA A 126 15.30 13.80 -7.10
CA ALA A 126 14.67 15.11 -6.91
C ALA A 126 13.13 15.06 -6.88
N VAL A 127 12.50 14.06 -7.52
CA VAL A 127 11.05 13.85 -7.48
C VAL A 127 10.49 13.70 -6.06
N ILE A 128 11.31 13.24 -5.10
CA ILE A 128 10.89 13.14 -3.70
C ILE A 128 10.64 14.52 -3.10
N SER A 129 11.46 15.52 -3.44
CA SER A 129 11.26 16.90 -2.98
C SER A 129 9.98 17.50 -3.52
N GLU A 130 9.66 17.26 -4.79
CA GLU A 130 8.40 17.69 -5.42
C GLU A 130 7.18 17.04 -4.72
N ILE A 131 7.24 15.73 -4.47
CA ILE A 131 6.20 14.99 -3.75
C ILE A 131 5.97 15.54 -2.34
N LEU A 132 7.04 15.85 -1.61
CA LEU A 132 6.96 16.40 -0.26
C LEU A 132 6.39 17.82 -0.25
N MET A 133 6.78 18.66 -1.19
CA MET A 133 6.25 20.02 -1.35
C MET A 133 4.74 19.99 -1.64
N ASP A 134 4.31 19.18 -2.60
CA ASP A 134 2.89 19.02 -2.94
C ASP A 134 2.07 18.43 -1.79
N LEU A 135 2.65 17.50 -1.01
CA LEU A 135 2.02 16.99 0.21
C LEU A 135 1.84 18.10 1.25
N SER A 136 2.86 18.93 1.47
CA SER A 136 2.80 20.06 2.42
C SER A 136 1.74 21.07 1.99
N ASN A 137 1.72 21.45 0.72
CA ASN A 137 0.71 22.37 0.19
C ASN A 137 -0.70 21.82 0.38
N TRP A 138 -0.90 20.53 0.12
CA TRP A 138 -2.20 19.88 0.35
C TRP A 138 -2.58 19.87 1.84
N MET A 139 -1.62 19.68 2.75
CA MET A 139 -1.87 19.78 4.18
C MET A 139 -2.32 21.19 4.58
N ASP A 140 -1.61 22.22 4.09
CA ASP A 140 -1.94 23.63 4.36
C ASP A 140 -3.34 24.00 3.82
N GLU A 141 -3.67 23.58 2.59
CA GLU A 141 -4.99 23.79 1.97
C GLU A 141 -6.13 23.11 2.74
N ASN A 142 -5.85 22.05 3.50
CA ASN A 142 -6.83 21.29 4.28
C ASN A 142 -6.73 21.56 5.78
N GLU A 143 -5.94 22.57 6.19
CA GLU A 143 -5.76 22.99 7.58
C GLU A 143 -5.24 21.86 8.50
N PHE A 144 -4.43 20.94 7.96
CA PHE A 144 -3.75 19.91 8.74
C PHE A 144 -2.39 20.41 9.25
N ASN A 145 -2.23 20.42 10.57
CA ASN A 145 -1.01 20.88 11.24
C ASN A 145 0.01 19.76 11.41
N SER A 146 -0.45 18.50 11.41
CA SER A 146 0.41 17.34 11.62
C SER A 146 0.05 16.17 10.71
N PHE A 147 1.01 15.26 10.54
CA PHE A 147 0.82 14.00 9.83
C PHE A 147 -0.31 13.14 10.44
N ASP A 148 -0.42 13.15 11.77
CA ASP A 148 -1.44 12.37 12.48
C ASP A 148 -2.84 13.00 12.37
N ASP A 149 -2.96 14.27 11.98
CA ASP A 149 -4.25 14.93 11.83
C ASP A 149 -5.11 14.26 10.76
N PHE A 150 -4.49 13.64 9.74
CA PHE A 150 -5.19 13.02 8.60
C PHE A 150 -4.88 11.54 8.38
N ARG A 151 -3.80 11.00 8.96
CA ARG A 151 -3.48 9.58 8.85
C ARG A 151 -4.65 8.72 9.35
N GLY A 152 -5.07 7.76 8.53
CA GLY A 152 -6.11 6.80 8.90
C GLY A 152 -7.52 7.36 8.96
N LYS A 153 -7.80 8.61 8.54
CA LYS A 153 -9.17 9.15 8.45
C LYS A 153 -10.10 8.28 7.61
N LEU A 154 -9.55 7.58 6.62
CA LEU A 154 -10.26 6.66 5.76
C LEU A 154 -9.95 5.19 6.09
N ALA A 155 -9.34 4.88 7.23
CA ALA A 155 -9.16 3.49 7.69
C ALA A 155 -10.52 2.84 7.98
N ARG A 156 -10.62 1.52 7.83
CA ARG A 156 -11.89 0.76 7.98
C ARG A 156 -12.63 1.09 9.27
N HIS A 157 -11.92 1.22 10.39
CA HIS A 157 -12.53 1.43 11.71
C HIS A 157 -13.12 2.84 11.89
N ASN A 158 -12.77 3.80 11.02
CA ASN A 158 -13.27 5.19 11.04
C ASN A 158 -14.40 5.44 10.03
N LEU A 159 -14.70 4.48 9.16
CA LEU A 159 -15.75 4.61 8.16
C LEU A 159 -17.13 4.23 8.71
N LYS A 160 -18.14 5.02 8.35
CA LYS A 160 -19.55 4.71 8.64
C LYS A 160 -20.02 3.48 7.87
N ASP A 161 -19.53 3.31 6.64
CA ASP A 161 -19.75 2.10 5.85
C ASP A 161 -18.56 1.13 6.04
N PRO A 162 -18.75 0.00 6.76
CA PRO A 162 -17.68 -0.96 6.98
C PRO A 162 -17.36 -1.78 5.72
N PHE A 163 -18.14 -1.68 4.64
CA PHE A 163 -17.97 -2.53 3.46
C PHE A 163 -17.09 -1.93 2.36
N VAL A 164 -16.71 -0.66 2.46
CA VAL A 164 -15.84 0.05 1.49
C VAL A 164 -14.61 -0.76 1.09
N TYR A 165 -13.87 -1.33 2.06
CA TYR A 165 -12.67 -2.14 1.76
C TYR A 165 -12.94 -3.62 1.46
N GLN A 166 -14.20 -4.06 1.61
CA GLN A 166 -14.64 -5.41 1.33
C GLN A 166 -15.30 -5.46 -0.06
N ARG A 167 -16.42 -6.17 -0.21
CA ARG A 167 -17.20 -6.20 -1.44
C ARG A 167 -18.27 -5.10 -1.50
N GLY A 168 -18.33 -4.19 -0.52
CA GLY A 168 -19.28 -3.07 -0.50
C GLY A 168 -19.22 -2.25 -1.78
N MET A 169 -18.01 -1.94 -2.25
CA MET A 169 -17.84 -1.26 -3.54
C MET A 169 -18.50 -1.99 -4.72
N TYR A 170 -18.50 -3.33 -4.75
CA TYR A 170 -19.20 -4.05 -5.82
C TYR A 170 -20.71 -3.91 -5.69
N VAL A 171 -21.24 -3.99 -4.46
CA VAL A 171 -22.67 -3.80 -4.20
C VAL A 171 -23.08 -2.37 -4.54
N ASP A 172 -22.32 -1.36 -4.14
CA ASP A 172 -22.59 0.04 -4.45
C ASP A 172 -22.52 0.35 -5.94
N ILE A 173 -21.55 -0.23 -6.66
CA ILE A 173 -21.49 -0.13 -8.13
C ILE A 173 -22.71 -0.78 -8.78
N LEU A 174 -23.20 -1.88 -8.25
CA LEU A 174 -24.39 -2.54 -8.80
C LEU A 174 -25.68 -1.79 -8.44
N MET A 175 -25.78 -1.26 -7.21
CA MET A 175 -26.99 -0.62 -6.69
C MET A 175 -27.13 0.83 -7.15
N ASN A 176 -26.01 1.55 -7.31
CA ASN A 176 -25.95 2.98 -7.67
C ASN A 176 -25.18 3.19 -8.98
N ALA A 177 -25.29 2.24 -9.91
CA ALA A 177 -24.52 2.20 -11.16
C ALA A 177 -24.58 3.52 -11.93
N GLU A 178 -25.77 4.12 -12.08
CA GLU A 178 -25.95 5.38 -12.81
C GLU A 178 -25.18 6.55 -12.17
N GLU A 179 -25.26 6.71 -10.85
CA GLU A 179 -24.55 7.78 -10.14
C GLU A 179 -23.04 7.59 -10.21
N ILE A 180 -22.57 6.34 -10.08
CA ILE A 180 -21.15 6.03 -10.13
C ILE A 180 -20.59 6.22 -11.53
N PHE A 181 -21.28 5.77 -12.59
CA PHE A 181 -20.83 5.98 -13.96
C PHE A 181 -20.91 7.44 -14.39
N LYS A 182 -21.86 8.22 -13.85
CA LYS A 182 -21.90 9.67 -14.06
C LYS A 182 -20.71 10.39 -13.40
N LYS A 183 -20.31 9.93 -12.20
CA LYS A 183 -19.17 10.48 -11.44
C LYS A 183 -17.82 10.02 -11.99
N TYR A 184 -17.76 8.80 -12.50
CA TYR A 184 -16.57 8.17 -13.09
C TYR A 184 -16.94 7.59 -14.47
N PRO A 185 -17.01 8.44 -15.51
CA PRO A 185 -17.34 7.98 -16.84
C PRO A 185 -16.31 6.96 -17.32
N THR A 186 -16.76 5.79 -17.73
CA THR A 186 -15.96 4.84 -18.50
C THR A 186 -15.69 5.45 -19.87
N ILE A 187 -14.42 5.44 -20.29
CA ILE A 187 -13.98 5.86 -21.63
C ILE A 187 -14.54 4.88 -22.67
#